data_AF-A0A916RAJ8-F1
#
_entry.id   AF-A0A916RAJ8-F1
#
_cell.length_a   1.000
_cell.length_b   1.000
_cell.length_c   1.000
_cell.angle_alpha   90.00
_cell.angle_beta   90.00
_cell.angle_gamma   90.00
#
_symmetry.space_group_name_H-M   'P 1'
#
loop_
_entity.id
_entity.type
_entity.pdbx_description
1 polymer ?
#
loop_
_entity_poly.entity_id
_entity_poly.type
_entity_poly.pdbx_seq_one_letter_code
_entity_poly.pdbx_strand_id
1 'polypeptide(L)'
;MYNYALRERKDWLRSRKSPINSCSIVSEYIIPADAAYTNYNHQAKNLTIAKKTHPRLKSVSAKSRHENAQVLQQTLKTLDRAFSDMKSLGKGFPRFKKKLRSFVFSAMLKNCL
;
A
#
# COMPACT_ATOMS: atom_id res chain seq x y z
N MET A 1 4.86 -2.50 -4.36
CA MET A 1 3.91 -2.73 -3.25
C MET A 1 3.78 -1.49 -2.36
N TYR A 2 4.82 -1.10 -1.60
CA TYR A 2 4.73 0.06 -0.69
C TYR A 2 4.24 1.34 -1.38
N ASN A 3 4.84 1.73 -2.51
CA ASN A 3 4.45 2.95 -3.23
C ASN A 3 3.01 2.90 -3.76
N TYR A 4 2.49 1.72 -4.09
CA TYR A 4 1.12 1.54 -4.56
C TYR A 4 0.13 1.83 -3.40
N ALA A 5 0.32 1.15 -2.26
CA ALA A 5 -0.52 1.34 -1.08
C ALA A 5 -0.40 2.77 -0.50
N LEU A 6 0.79 3.37 -0.54
CA LEU A 6 0.99 4.76 -0.14
C LEU A 6 0.22 5.72 -1.04
N ARG A 7 0.24 5.49 -2.35
CA ARG A 7 -0.47 6.33 -3.32
C ARG A 7 -1.98 6.25 -3.11
N GLU A 8 -2.53 5.06 -2.91
CA GLU A 8 -3.96 4.86 -2.65
C GLU A 8 -4.48 5.69 -1.46
N ARG A 9 -3.75 5.73 -0.34
CA ARG A 9 -4.11 6.60 0.81
C ARG A 9 -3.98 8.08 0.49
N LYS A 10 -2.91 8.48 -0.21
CA LYS A 10 -2.70 9.89 -0.58
C LYS A 10 -3.79 10.40 -1.52
N ASP A 11 -4.18 9.58 -2.49
CA ASP A 11 -5.22 9.92 -3.46
C ASP A 11 -6.58 10.04 -2.78
N TRP A 12 -6.90 9.13 -1.84
CA TRP A 12 -8.07 9.29 -0.99
C TRP A 12 -8.04 10.62 -0.22
N LEU A 13 -6.96 10.92 0.51
CA LEU A 13 -6.86 12.17 1.27
C LEU A 13 -6.96 13.42 0.38
N ARG A 14 -6.34 13.40 -0.80
CA ARG A 14 -6.35 14.53 -1.73
C ARG A 14 -7.69 14.73 -2.39
N SER A 15 -8.40 13.65 -2.73
CA SER A 15 -9.75 13.72 -3.28
C SER A 15 -10.71 14.45 -2.36
N ARG A 16 -10.60 14.28 -1.03
CA ARG A 16 -11.46 14.97 -0.05
C ARG A 16 -11.00 16.40 0.28
N LYS A 17 -9.77 16.74 -0.08
CA LYS A 17 -9.21 18.09 0.04
C LYS A 17 -9.40 18.91 -1.24
N SER A 18 -9.95 18.32 -2.30
CA SER A 18 -10.21 19.05 -3.54
C SER A 18 -11.29 20.08 -3.29
N PRO A 19 -11.08 21.35 -3.67
CA PRO A 19 -12.12 22.37 -3.60
C PRO A 19 -13.34 21.95 -4.41
N ILE A 20 -14.54 22.17 -3.85
CA ILE A 20 -15.82 21.88 -4.54
C ILE A 20 -16.04 22.88 -5.67
N ASN A 21 -15.52 24.09 -5.51
CA ASN A 21 -15.68 25.22 -6.43
C ASN A 21 -14.58 25.29 -7.51
N SER A 22 -13.65 24.33 -7.57
CA SER A 22 -12.69 24.28 -8.66
C SER A 22 -12.23 22.86 -8.98
N CYS A 23 -12.24 22.56 -10.27
CA CYS A 23 -11.75 21.31 -10.83
C CYS A 23 -10.28 21.47 -11.25
N SER A 24 -9.50 20.40 -11.08
CA SER A 24 -8.11 20.38 -11.56
C SER A 24 -8.10 20.18 -13.08
N ILE A 25 -7.44 21.08 -13.81
CA ILE A 25 -7.36 21.04 -15.28
C ILE A 25 -6.53 19.85 -15.77
N VAL A 26 -5.60 19.35 -14.95
CA VAL A 26 -4.64 18.29 -15.35
C VAL A 26 -5.22 16.90 -15.14
N SER A 27 -5.83 16.66 -13.98
CA SER A 27 -6.36 15.36 -13.60
C SER A 27 -7.25 15.46 -12.39
N GLU A 28 -8.24 14.57 -12.31
CA GLU A 28 -9.23 14.56 -11.26
C GLU A 28 -9.39 13.15 -10.66
N TYR A 29 -9.82 13.10 -9.41
CA TYR A 29 -9.93 11.86 -8.67
C TYR A 29 -11.29 11.21 -8.94
N ILE A 30 -11.29 10.05 -9.62
CA ILE A 30 -12.48 9.20 -9.81
C ILE A 30 -12.68 8.34 -8.55
N ILE A 31 -12.92 8.99 -7.40
CA ILE A 31 -13.17 8.31 -6.12
C ILE A 31 -14.51 8.83 -5.59
N PRO A 32 -15.51 7.96 -5.32
CA PRO A 32 -16.78 8.38 -4.76
C PRO A 32 -16.62 9.15 -3.45
N ALA A 33 -17.49 10.14 -3.20
CA ALA A 33 -17.42 10.98 -2.01
C ALA A 33 -17.64 10.17 -0.72
N ASP A 34 -18.51 9.19 -0.80
CA ASP A 34 -18.89 8.20 0.21
C ASP A 34 -17.85 7.09 0.41
N ALA A 35 -16.80 7.02 -0.42
CA ALA A 35 -15.82 5.94 -0.28
C ALA A 35 -15.04 6.06 1.04
N ALA A 36 -15.07 4.97 1.82
CA ALA A 36 -14.43 4.85 3.12
C ALA A 36 -12.90 4.98 3.06
N TYR A 37 -12.29 5.35 4.18
CA TYR A 37 -10.83 5.43 4.31
C TYR A 37 -10.18 4.06 4.05
N THR A 38 -9.09 4.07 3.28
CA THR A 38 -8.35 2.85 2.89
C THR A 38 -7.48 2.33 4.04
N ASN A 39 -8.15 1.67 4.99
CA ASN A 39 -7.52 0.95 6.08
C ASN A 39 -6.73 -0.28 5.60
N TYR A 40 -5.99 -0.92 6.50
CA TYR A 40 -5.20 -2.11 6.21
C TYR A 40 -5.97 -3.20 5.44
N ASN A 41 -7.19 -3.51 5.89
CA ASN A 41 -8.02 -4.58 5.33
C ASN A 41 -8.42 -4.27 3.89
N HIS A 42 -8.86 -3.03 3.63
CA HIS A 42 -9.18 -2.56 2.28
C HIS A 42 -7.97 -2.66 1.35
N GLN A 43 -6.80 -2.20 1.82
CA GLN A 43 -5.57 -2.23 1.01
C GLN A 43 -5.09 -3.66 0.72
N ALA A 44 -5.20 -4.57 1.69
CA ALA A 44 -4.85 -5.97 1.47
C ALA A 44 -5.75 -6.63 0.41
N LYS A 45 -7.05 -6.35 0.43
CA LYS A 45 -8.01 -6.80 -0.59
C LYS A 45 -7.72 -6.18 -1.96
N ASN A 46 -7.59 -4.86 -2.02
CA ASN A 46 -7.31 -4.12 -3.26
C ASN A 46 -6.02 -4.58 -3.92
N LEU A 47 -5.00 -4.87 -3.12
CA LEU A 47 -3.72 -5.31 -3.66
C LEU A 47 -3.76 -6.72 -4.23
N THR A 48 -4.60 -7.60 -3.67
CA THR A 48 -4.84 -8.94 -4.22
C THR A 48 -5.49 -8.84 -5.60
N ILE A 49 -6.43 -7.90 -5.77
CA ILE A 49 -7.07 -7.60 -7.06
C ILE A 49 -6.05 -6.96 -8.02
N ALA A 50 -5.33 -5.95 -7.56
CA ALA A 50 -4.36 -5.21 -8.38
C ALA A 50 -3.20 -6.08 -8.88
N LYS A 51 -2.80 -7.11 -8.12
CA LYS A 51 -1.81 -8.12 -8.56
C LYS A 51 -2.27 -8.92 -9.77
N LYS A 52 -3.58 -9.13 -9.94
CA LYS A 52 -4.13 -9.83 -11.11
C LYS A 52 -4.06 -8.95 -12.37
N THR A 53 -4.35 -7.66 -12.21
CA THR A 53 -4.46 -6.70 -13.32
C THR A 53 -3.14 -6.06 -13.72
N HIS A 54 -2.20 -5.88 -12.79
CA HIS A 54 -0.94 -5.17 -13.04
C HIS A 54 0.25 -6.15 -13.10
N PRO A 55 0.82 -6.43 -14.28
CA PRO A 55 1.93 -7.37 -14.44
C PRO A 55 3.19 -6.93 -13.69
N ARG A 56 3.41 -5.61 -13.50
CA ARG A 56 4.52 -5.07 -12.69
C ARG A 56 4.40 -5.39 -11.20
N LEU A 57 3.18 -5.56 -10.69
CA LEU A 57 2.95 -6.01 -9.31
C LEU A 57 3.12 -7.54 -9.23
N LYS A 58 2.76 -8.26 -10.30
CA LYS A 58 2.89 -9.71 -10.42
C LYS A 58 4.34 -10.17 -10.50
N SER A 59 5.21 -9.48 -11.25
CA SER A 59 6.61 -9.88 -11.46
C SER A 59 7.43 -9.93 -10.16
N VAL A 60 7.21 -9.00 -9.24
CA VAL A 60 7.81 -9.01 -7.89
C VAL A 60 7.27 -10.17 -7.02
N SER A 61 6.11 -10.72 -7.36
CA SER A 61 5.45 -11.83 -6.65
C SER A 61 5.56 -13.19 -7.32
N ALA A 62 6.16 -13.29 -8.50
CA ALA A 62 6.26 -14.53 -9.27
C ALA A 62 7.35 -15.49 -8.73
N LYS A 63 8.23 -15.03 -7.83
CA LYS A 63 9.37 -15.82 -7.35
C LYS A 63 9.01 -16.88 -6.30
N SER A 64 7.85 -16.77 -5.63
CA SER A 64 7.27 -17.80 -4.74
C SER A 64 5.89 -17.34 -4.22
N ARG A 65 4.86 -18.22 -4.31
CA ARG A 65 3.45 -17.85 -4.04
C ARG A 65 3.16 -17.64 -2.54
N HIS A 66 3.88 -18.33 -1.65
CA HIS A 66 3.71 -18.25 -0.19
C HIS A 66 4.62 -17.20 0.47
N GLU A 67 5.85 -17.00 -0.02
CA GLU A 67 6.81 -16.08 0.61
C GLU A 67 6.44 -14.60 0.36
N ASN A 68 5.74 -14.31 -0.74
CA ASN A 68 5.33 -12.95 -1.07
C ASN A 68 4.18 -12.42 -0.19
N ALA A 69 3.36 -13.30 0.40
CA ALA A 69 2.22 -12.89 1.21
C ALA A 69 2.66 -12.28 2.55
N GLN A 70 3.61 -12.90 3.25
CA GLN A 70 4.10 -12.44 4.55
C GLN A 70 4.77 -11.06 4.46
N VAL A 71 5.68 -10.89 3.50
CA VAL A 71 6.35 -9.61 3.23
C VAL A 71 5.35 -8.52 2.92
N LEU A 72 4.29 -8.88 2.18
CA LEU A 72 3.29 -7.91 1.81
C LEU A 72 2.47 -7.43 3.01
N GLN A 73 2.01 -8.37 3.84
CA GLN A 73 1.26 -8.07 5.05
C GLN A 73 2.12 -7.20 5.99
N GLN A 74 3.40 -7.53 6.16
CA GLN A 74 4.32 -6.74 6.98
C GLN A 74 4.54 -5.32 6.42
N THR A 75 4.64 -5.18 5.09
CA THR A 75 4.78 -3.87 4.43
C THR A 75 3.55 -3.00 4.68
N LEU A 76 2.35 -3.57 4.57
CA LEU A 76 1.09 -2.86 4.84
C LEU A 76 0.95 -2.50 6.31
N LYS A 77 1.31 -3.38 7.26
CA LYS A 77 1.31 -3.08 8.70
C LYS A 77 2.27 -1.94 9.06
N THR A 78 3.47 -1.95 8.45
CA THR A 78 4.47 -0.89 8.63
C THR A 78 3.95 0.44 8.14
N LEU A 79 3.29 0.44 6.98
CA LEU A 79 2.68 1.63 6.41
C LEU A 79 1.55 2.13 7.31
N ASP A 80 0.73 1.23 7.85
CA ASP A 80 -0.36 1.59 8.75
C ASP A 80 0.11 2.28 10.02
N ARG A 81 1.12 1.68 10.69
CA ARG A 81 1.79 2.30 11.84
C ARG A 81 2.36 3.68 11.50
N ALA A 82 3.01 3.82 10.34
CA ALA A 82 3.57 5.11 9.93
C ALA A 82 2.50 6.19 9.72
N PHE A 83 1.29 5.83 9.26
CA PHE A 83 0.16 6.76 9.18
C PHE A 83 -0.43 7.10 10.55
N SER A 84 -0.49 6.15 11.47
CA SER A 84 -0.87 6.41 12.86
C SER A 84 0.11 7.37 13.53
N ASP A 85 1.41 7.13 13.40
CA ASP A 85 2.48 8.01 13.90
C ASP A 85 2.44 9.40 13.25
N MET A 86 2.10 9.47 11.96
CA MET A 86 1.91 10.73 11.24
C MET A 86 0.76 11.55 11.86
N LYS A 87 -0.38 10.90 12.14
CA LYS A 87 -1.56 11.55 12.71
C LYS A 87 -1.36 11.95 14.17
N SER A 88 -0.71 11.10 14.97
CA SER A 88 -0.52 11.35 16.41
C SER A 88 0.60 12.36 16.69
N LEU A 89 1.69 12.34 15.91
CA LEU A 89 2.87 13.19 16.14
C LEU A 89 2.93 14.41 15.21
N GLY A 90 1.95 14.62 14.33
CA GLY A 90 1.93 15.73 13.37
C GLY A 90 3.06 15.67 12.33
N LYS A 91 3.58 14.49 12.02
CA LYS A 91 4.67 14.32 11.03
C LYS A 91 4.15 14.45 9.60
N GLY A 92 5.07 14.65 8.65
CA GLY A 92 4.75 14.60 7.22
C GLY A 92 4.44 13.19 6.72
N PHE A 93 3.96 13.09 5.47
CA PHE A 93 3.61 11.81 4.86
C PHE A 93 4.75 10.77 4.94
N PRO A 94 4.43 9.49 5.24
CA PRO A 94 5.40 8.42 5.22
C PRO A 94 6.10 8.32 3.87
N ARG A 95 7.43 8.16 3.91
CA ARG A 95 8.28 7.97 2.74
C ARG A 95 8.97 6.62 2.82
N PHE A 96 8.95 5.89 1.71
CA PHE A 96 9.79 4.72 1.57
C PHE A 96 11.27 5.12 1.54
N LYS A 97 12.05 4.71 2.54
CA LYS A 97 13.50 4.84 2.51
C LYS A 97 14.10 3.58 1.89
N LYS A 98 14.72 3.72 0.71
CA LYS A 98 15.49 2.65 0.07
C LYS A 98 16.75 2.37 0.90
N LYS A 99 16.64 1.50 1.90
CA LYS A 99 17.81 0.91 2.56
C LYS A 99 18.05 -0.46 1.93
N LEU A 100 19.25 -0.68 1.39
CA LEU A 100 19.68 -2.02 1.00
C LEU A 100 19.77 -2.83 2.29
N ARG A 101 18.88 -3.81 2.44
CA ARG A 101 18.96 -4.84 3.47
C ARG A 101 18.87 -6.19 2.78
N SER A 102 19.69 -7.15 3.20
CA SER A 102 19.48 -8.54 2.86
C SER A 102 18.10 -8.96 3.38
N PHE A 103 17.25 -9.46 2.49
CA PHE A 103 16.00 -10.08 2.88
C PHE A 103 16.31 -11.57 3.12
N VAL A 104 16.49 -11.94 4.39
CA VAL A 104 16.62 -13.35 4.77
C VAL A 104 15.21 -13.89 4.94
N PHE A 105 14.79 -14.74 4.01
CA PHE A 105 13.62 -15.56 4.21
C PHE A 105 14.03 -16.76 5.05
N SER A 106 13.42 -16.96 6.22
CA SER A 106 13.48 -18.25 6.89
C SER A 106 12.80 -19.25 5.97
N ALA A 107 13.59 -19.97 5.17
CA ALA A 107 13.08 -21.11 4.44
C ALA A 107 12.34 -21.98 5.46
N MET A 108 11.01 -22.09 5.34
CA MET A 108 10.32 -23.17 6.02
C MET A 108 11.04 -24.44 5.56
N LEU A 109 11.66 -25.13 6.51
CA LEU A 109 12.23 -26.44 6.25
C LEU A 109 11.12 -27.25 5.59
N LYS A 110 11.34 -27.63 4.33
CA LYS A 110 10.61 -28.76 3.75
C LYS A 110 10.85 -29.88 4.76
N ASN A 111 9.78 -30.46 5.30
CA ASN A 111 9.77 -31.47 6.37
C ASN A 111 9.61 -30.87 7.79
N CYS A 112 8.43 -30.32 8.10
CA CYS A 112 7.88 -30.46 9.44
C CYS A 112 6.70 -31.43 9.31
N LEU A 113 6.80 -32.55 10.05
CA LEU A 113 5.91 -33.71 10.05
C LEU A 113 4.44 -33.35 10.26
#